data_AF-A0A8T2NJH1-F1
#
_entry.id   AF-A0A8T2NJH1-F1
#
_cell.length_a   1.000
_cell.length_b   1.000
_cell.length_c   1.000
_cell.angle_alpha   90.00
_cell.angle_beta   90.00
_cell.angle_gamma   90.00
#
_symmetry.space_group_name_H-M   'P 1'
#
loop_
_entity.id
_entity.type
_entity.pdbx_description
1 polymer ?
#
loop_
_entity_poly.entity_id
_entity_poly.type
_entity_poly.pdbx_seq_one_letter_code
_entity_poly.pdbx_strand_id
1 'polypeptide(L)'
;MEKLMSPTLFKTENVTEIYSDIITATLPKTNHRELPKPVNFTITHKTKFQAGSVTCVYWDDKGDETQWSVDGCTATFSNETHTVCSCTHLSTFAILLQTEEQAEDDELLEWVNLICMAVGLAFLGLAILSFLLCSWNPKINNTARLHLCICLFLGHLLFLLGVSRTENEVVCAIIAGMLHFLFLSSFVFMLLETLQLFLLVRSLSQVRVIQKEGLRPLYILLIGYGAPVVVVGVSAGVYSDGYGSEEQ
;
A
#
# COMPACT_ATOMS: atom_id res chain seq x y z
N MET A 1 -8.91 32.78 14.51
CA MET A 1 -8.02 32.01 15.40
C MET A 1 -8.03 30.53 15.08
N GLU A 2 -9.18 29.92 14.77
CA GLU A 2 -9.30 28.48 14.47
C GLU A 2 -8.52 28.00 13.22
N LYS A 3 -8.26 28.88 12.23
CA LYS A 3 -7.47 28.53 11.03
C LYS A 3 -5.95 28.45 11.24
N LEU A 4 -5.43 28.90 12.39
CA LEU A 4 -3.98 28.96 12.64
C LEU A 4 -3.44 27.70 13.35
N MET A 5 -4.30 26.91 14.01
CA MET A 5 -3.90 25.75 14.83
C MET A 5 -4.48 24.45 14.25
N SER A 6 -4.06 24.12 13.02
CA SER A 6 -4.50 22.92 12.29
C SER A 6 -3.69 21.67 12.70
N PRO A 7 -4.29 20.45 12.72
CA PRO A 7 -3.53 19.20 12.91
C PRO A 7 -2.48 18.97 11.82
N THR A 8 -2.67 19.55 10.62
CA THR A 8 -1.74 19.41 9.48
C THR A 8 -0.35 20.00 9.73
N LEU A 9 -0.16 20.72 10.84
CA LEU A 9 1.12 21.26 11.26
C LEU A 9 1.88 20.30 12.20
N PHE A 10 1.33 19.12 12.45
CA PHE A 10 2.06 17.98 12.99
C PHE A 10 2.50 17.09 11.84
N LYS A 11 3.80 16.92 11.65
CA LYS A 11 4.36 16.15 10.53
C LYS A 11 4.47 14.68 10.92
N THR A 12 3.49 13.88 10.54
CA THR A 12 3.46 12.43 10.75
C THR A 12 2.98 11.69 9.51
N GLU A 13 3.42 10.45 9.34
CA GLU A 13 3.03 9.58 8.20
C GLU A 13 1.60 9.02 8.33
N ASN A 14 1.04 9.01 9.55
CA ASN A 14 -0.29 8.48 9.86
C ASN A 14 -1.37 9.57 9.90
N VAL A 15 -2.63 9.19 9.65
CA VAL A 15 -3.80 10.07 9.82
C VAL A 15 -3.84 10.54 11.27
N THR A 16 -3.61 11.83 11.46
CA THR A 16 -3.49 12.45 12.78
C THR A 16 -4.58 13.50 12.93
N GLU A 17 -5.46 13.31 13.90
CA GLU A 17 -6.57 14.22 14.16
C GLU A 17 -6.48 14.85 15.54
N ILE A 18 -6.93 16.11 15.67
CA ILE A 18 -7.07 16.75 16.98
C ILE A 18 -8.27 16.13 17.70
N TYR A 19 -7.99 15.40 18.76
CA TYR A 19 -8.96 14.58 19.47
C TYR A 19 -9.57 15.24 20.71
N SER A 20 -9.13 16.45 21.03
CA SER A 20 -9.64 17.25 22.16
C SER A 20 -9.97 18.68 21.78
N ASP A 21 -10.54 19.42 22.73
CA ASP A 21 -10.51 20.87 22.68
C ASP A 21 -9.10 21.39 22.95
N ILE A 22 -8.81 22.58 22.44
CA ILE A 22 -7.53 23.26 22.59
C ILE A 22 -7.56 24.04 23.91
N ILE A 23 -6.64 23.74 24.82
CA ILE A 23 -6.60 24.33 26.17
C ILE A 23 -5.34 25.17 26.32
N THR A 24 -5.45 26.39 26.84
CA THR A 24 -4.30 27.27 27.05
C THR A 24 -4.08 27.52 28.54
N ALA A 25 -2.84 27.32 29.00
CA ALA A 25 -2.42 27.64 30.36
C ALA A 25 -1.48 28.85 30.36
N THR A 26 -1.82 29.88 31.14
CA THR A 26 -1.00 31.11 31.26
C THR A 26 -0.91 31.54 32.72
N LEU A 27 0.27 32.03 33.14
CA LEU A 27 0.45 32.63 34.46
C LEU A 27 0.37 34.17 34.36
N PRO A 28 -0.63 34.83 34.97
CA PRO A 28 -0.87 36.26 34.78
C PRO A 28 0.25 37.19 35.31
N LYS A 29 1.09 36.69 36.21
CA LYS A 29 2.07 37.48 36.96
C LYS A 29 3.53 37.24 36.56
N THR A 30 3.79 36.33 35.62
CA THR A 30 5.15 35.93 35.25
C THR A 30 5.25 35.63 33.76
N ASN A 31 6.31 36.08 33.11
CA ASN A 31 6.60 35.72 31.71
C ASN A 31 7.40 34.41 31.58
N HIS A 32 7.73 33.75 32.69
CA HIS A 32 8.40 32.45 32.66
C HIS A 32 7.41 31.37 32.22
N ARG A 33 7.68 30.77 31.04
CA ARG A 33 6.89 29.65 30.50
C ARG A 33 7.34 28.31 31.06
N GLU A 34 8.60 28.16 31.42
CA GLU A 34 9.14 26.93 32.01
C GLU A 34 8.78 26.80 33.49
N LEU A 35 8.41 25.58 33.88
CA LEU A 35 7.97 25.25 35.22
C LEU A 35 9.06 24.40 35.92
N PRO A 36 9.38 24.69 37.19
CA PRO A 36 10.38 23.92 37.95
C PRO A 36 9.91 22.48 38.27
N LYS A 37 8.61 22.21 38.14
CA LYS A 37 8.02 20.87 38.25
C LYS A 37 6.96 20.71 37.15
N PRO A 38 6.85 19.52 36.53
CA PRO A 38 5.83 19.28 35.53
C PRO A 38 4.43 19.36 36.16
N VAL A 39 3.48 19.86 35.39
CA VAL A 39 2.08 19.99 35.78
C VAL A 39 1.28 18.93 35.04
N ASN A 40 0.45 18.22 35.80
CA ASN A 40 -0.46 17.22 35.26
C ASN A 40 -1.84 17.83 35.08
N PHE A 41 -2.41 17.69 33.89
CA PHE A 41 -3.76 18.12 33.58
C PHE A 41 -4.49 17.05 32.77
N THR A 42 -5.80 16.96 33.00
CA THR A 42 -6.67 15.99 32.33
C THR A 42 -7.46 16.68 31.24
N ILE A 43 -7.38 16.16 30.02
CA ILE A 43 -8.16 16.64 28.89
C ILE A 43 -9.16 15.55 28.49
N THR A 44 -10.42 15.93 28.35
CA THR A 44 -11.50 15.05 27.89
C THR A 44 -11.49 14.90 26.39
N HIS A 45 -11.76 13.70 25.92
CA HIS A 45 -11.84 13.39 24.49
C HIS A 45 -13.17 13.90 23.90
N LYS A 46 -13.13 14.35 22.64
CA LYS A 46 -14.33 14.80 21.90
C LYS A 46 -15.29 13.65 21.61
N THR A 47 -14.73 12.48 21.30
CA THR A 47 -15.46 11.22 21.10
C THR A 47 -14.77 10.12 21.90
N LYS A 48 -15.41 8.95 22.02
CA LYS A 48 -14.74 7.77 22.61
C LYS A 48 -13.93 7.07 21.53
N PHE A 49 -12.67 6.75 21.79
CA PHE A 49 -11.86 5.91 20.91
C PHE A 49 -11.56 4.58 21.62
N GLN A 50 -11.47 3.50 20.84
CA GLN A 50 -11.16 2.15 21.35
C GLN A 50 -9.72 1.72 21.03
N ALA A 51 -9.17 2.16 19.90
CA ALA A 51 -7.82 1.84 19.46
C ALA A 51 -7.17 3.06 18.81
N GLY A 52 -5.87 3.24 19.03
CA GLY A 52 -5.07 4.35 18.51
C GLY A 52 -4.01 4.84 19.49
N SER A 53 -2.99 5.50 18.97
CA SER A 53 -1.93 6.12 19.77
C SER A 53 -2.31 7.56 20.12
N VAL A 54 -2.30 7.87 21.43
CA VAL A 54 -2.65 9.20 21.93
C VAL A 54 -1.38 9.96 22.31
N THR A 55 -1.24 11.15 21.75
CA THR A 55 -0.07 12.01 22.00
C THR A 55 -0.50 13.38 22.51
N CYS A 56 0.10 13.82 23.62
CA CYS A 56 -0.06 15.16 24.15
C CYS A 56 0.90 16.11 23.41
N VAL A 57 0.38 17.16 22.80
CA VAL A 57 1.18 18.16 22.08
C VAL A 57 0.93 19.56 22.62
N TYR A 58 1.90 20.44 22.39
CA TYR A 58 1.77 21.86 22.64
C TYR A 58 2.06 22.67 21.38
N TRP A 59 1.50 23.87 21.33
CA TRP A 59 1.72 24.81 20.25
C TRP A 59 3.07 25.51 20.43
N ASP A 60 4.03 25.19 19.56
CA ASP A 60 5.35 25.80 19.52
C ASP A 60 5.35 26.97 18.53
N ASP A 61 5.34 28.19 19.07
CA ASP A 61 5.32 29.43 18.30
C ASP A 61 6.72 30.06 18.30
N LYS A 62 7.54 29.68 17.32
CA LYS A 62 8.90 30.20 17.10
C LYS A 62 8.96 31.31 16.05
N GLY A 63 7.82 31.92 15.70
CA GLY A 63 7.74 33.03 14.75
C GLY A 63 7.67 32.59 13.28
N ASP A 64 8.78 32.10 12.71
CA ASP A 64 8.84 31.71 11.29
C ASP A 64 8.34 30.26 11.05
N GLU A 65 8.42 29.41 12.07
CA GLU A 65 7.93 28.02 12.05
C GLU A 65 7.01 27.80 13.25
N THR A 66 5.71 27.64 12.96
CA THR A 66 4.70 27.28 13.97
C THR A 66 4.29 25.83 13.76
N GLN A 67 4.50 24.99 14.77
CA GLN A 67 4.16 23.57 14.70
C GLN A 67 3.64 23.04 16.03
N TRP A 68 2.93 21.93 15.97
CA TRP A 68 2.65 21.14 17.15
C TRP A 68 3.92 20.38 17.54
N SER A 69 4.33 20.43 18.81
CA SER A 69 5.49 19.69 19.32
C SER A 69 5.11 18.85 20.53
N VAL A 70 5.84 17.75 20.72
CA VAL A 70 5.76 16.86 21.88
C VAL A 70 6.78 17.23 22.97
N ASP A 71 7.71 18.15 22.68
CA ASP A 71 8.85 18.42 23.55
C ASP A 71 8.44 18.84 24.96
N GLY A 72 8.91 18.11 25.97
CA GLY A 72 8.61 18.42 27.36
C GLY A 72 7.16 18.15 27.79
N CYS A 73 6.38 17.44 26.97
CA CYS A 73 5.03 16.95 27.25
C CYS A 73 4.93 15.42 27.07
N THR A 74 4.29 14.73 28.01
CA THR A 74 4.09 13.28 27.95
C THR A 74 2.69 12.88 28.39
N ALA A 75 2.10 11.90 27.70
CA ALA A 75 0.86 11.27 28.14
C ALA A 75 1.18 10.27 29.26
N THR A 76 0.71 10.54 30.48
CA THR A 76 0.97 9.67 31.65
C THR A 76 -0.08 8.59 31.83
N PHE A 77 -1.30 8.88 31.38
CA PHE A 77 -2.43 7.96 31.42
C PHE A 77 -3.40 8.33 30.31
N SER A 78 -3.97 7.34 29.64
CA SER A 78 -5.02 7.52 28.65
C SER A 78 -6.07 6.42 28.81
N ASN A 79 -7.33 6.79 28.68
CA ASN A 79 -8.48 5.88 28.69
C ASN A 79 -9.49 6.39 27.64
N GLU A 80 -10.55 5.64 27.33
CA GLU A 80 -11.50 5.98 26.26
C GLU A 80 -12.09 7.41 26.35
N THR A 81 -12.18 7.96 27.56
CA THR A 81 -12.86 9.24 27.84
C THR A 81 -11.94 10.43 28.08
N HIS A 82 -10.70 10.20 28.53
CA HIS A 82 -9.78 11.28 28.90
C HIS A 82 -8.33 10.82 28.91
N THR A 83 -7.43 11.78 28.73
CA THR A 83 -5.98 11.59 28.83
C THR A 83 -5.40 12.60 29.82
N VAL A 84 -4.46 12.12 30.63
CA VAL A 84 -3.69 12.91 31.58
C VAL A 84 -2.32 13.22 30.98
N CYS A 85 -2.11 14.48 30.63
CA CYS A 85 -0.84 14.98 30.11
C CYS A 85 0.00 15.58 31.24
N SER A 86 1.31 15.35 31.20
CA SER A 86 2.30 15.96 32.08
C SER A 86 3.26 16.80 31.25
N CYS A 87 3.25 18.12 31.48
CA CYS A 87 4.08 19.07 30.72
C CYS A 87 4.93 19.94 31.63
N THR A 88 6.11 20.32 31.16
CA THR A 88 7.13 21.11 31.89
C THR A 88 7.06 22.61 31.63
N HIS A 89 6.09 23.07 30.84
CA HIS A 89 5.93 24.47 30.48
C HIS A 89 4.45 24.85 30.37
N LEU A 90 4.19 26.16 30.25
CA LEU A 90 2.87 26.74 30.05
C LEU A 90 2.72 27.12 28.58
N SER A 91 1.76 26.51 27.89
CA SER A 91 1.45 26.81 26.50
C SER A 91 -0.02 26.49 26.19
N THR A 92 -0.34 26.44 24.90
CA THR A 92 -1.58 25.91 24.34
C THR A 92 -1.39 24.43 24.03
N PHE A 93 -2.21 23.56 24.61
CA PHE A 93 -2.13 22.12 24.52
C PHE A 93 -3.31 21.52 23.77
N ALA A 94 -3.08 20.38 23.14
CA ALA A 94 -4.09 19.55 22.50
C ALA A 94 -3.72 18.07 22.60
N ILE A 95 -4.70 17.19 22.43
CA ILE A 95 -4.48 15.77 22.22
C ILE A 95 -4.57 15.49 20.72
N LEU A 96 -3.57 14.77 20.21
CA LEU A 96 -3.64 14.14 18.89
C LEU A 96 -3.93 12.66 19.06
N LEU A 97 -4.88 12.16 18.28
CA LEU A 97 -5.12 10.73 18.12
C LEU A 97 -4.61 10.31 16.75
N GLN A 98 -3.75 9.30 16.75
CA GLN A 98 -3.38 8.56 15.55
C GLN A 98 -4.15 7.25 15.57
N THR A 99 -5.20 7.18 14.76
CA THR A 99 -5.91 5.93 14.52
C THR A 99 -5.21 5.19 13.40
N GLU A 100 -4.81 3.93 13.63
CA GLU A 100 -4.81 2.97 12.54
C GLU A 100 -6.26 2.89 12.06
N GLU A 101 -6.48 3.08 10.77
CA GLU A 101 -7.80 3.08 10.15
C GLU A 101 -8.40 1.67 10.32
N GLN A 102 -9.07 1.42 11.44
CA GLN A 102 -9.72 0.13 11.71
C GLN A 102 -11.06 0.14 10.99
N ALA A 103 -11.01 -0.32 9.75
CA ALA A 103 -12.12 -0.41 8.83
C ALA A 103 -13.19 -1.40 9.35
N GLU A 104 -14.21 -0.90 10.06
CA GLU A 104 -15.38 -1.70 10.41
C GLU A 104 -16.24 -2.07 9.18
N ASP A 105 -15.99 -1.48 8.01
CA ASP A 105 -16.61 -1.84 6.72
C ASP A 105 -15.78 -2.85 5.88
N ASP A 106 -14.61 -3.32 6.37
CA ASP A 106 -13.71 -4.18 5.58
C ASP A 106 -14.14 -5.64 5.49
N GLU A 107 -14.92 -6.19 6.45
CA GLU A 107 -15.24 -7.63 6.41
C GLU A 107 -16.00 -8.01 5.14
N LEU A 108 -17.00 -7.24 4.74
CA LEU A 108 -17.76 -7.52 3.51
C LEU A 108 -16.89 -7.41 2.26
N LEU A 109 -15.99 -6.43 2.23
CA LEU A 109 -15.08 -6.20 1.11
C LEU A 109 -14.03 -7.30 1.01
N GLU A 110 -13.51 -7.76 2.15
CA GLU A 110 -12.58 -8.89 2.25
C GLU A 110 -13.25 -10.19 1.77
N TRP A 111 -14.47 -10.48 2.23
CA TRP A 111 -15.22 -11.66 1.77
C TRP A 111 -15.51 -11.63 0.27
N VAL A 112 -15.92 -10.47 -0.25
CA VAL A 112 -16.16 -10.30 -1.69
C VAL A 112 -14.87 -10.49 -2.48
N ASN A 113 -13.75 -9.93 -2.03
CA ASN A 113 -12.46 -10.09 -2.67
C ASN A 113 -12.01 -11.55 -2.68
N LEU A 114 -12.15 -12.26 -1.54
CA LEU A 114 -11.81 -13.68 -1.42
C LEU A 114 -12.63 -14.54 -2.40
N ILE A 115 -13.95 -14.33 -2.45
CA ILE A 115 -14.84 -15.06 -3.35
C ILE A 115 -14.48 -14.77 -4.82
N CYS A 116 -14.31 -13.49 -5.17
CA CYS A 116 -13.97 -13.07 -6.52
C CYS A 116 -12.65 -13.71 -6.98
N MET A 117 -11.64 -13.71 -6.11
CA MET A 117 -10.33 -14.26 -6.40
C MET A 117 -10.36 -15.79 -6.53
N ALA A 118 -11.08 -16.49 -5.65
CA ALA A 118 -11.25 -17.94 -5.73
C ALA A 118 -11.95 -18.36 -7.02
N VAL A 119 -13.02 -17.66 -7.39
CA VAL A 119 -13.74 -17.88 -8.66
C VAL A 119 -12.82 -17.60 -9.85
N GLY A 120 -12.09 -16.48 -9.83
CA GLY A 120 -11.12 -16.12 -10.86
C GLY A 120 -10.02 -17.18 -11.05
N LEU A 121 -9.43 -17.67 -9.96
CA LEU A 121 -8.42 -18.75 -9.97
C LEU A 121 -8.98 -20.05 -10.55
N ALA A 122 -10.23 -20.41 -10.21
CA ALA A 122 -10.87 -21.60 -10.76
C ALA A 122 -11.04 -21.49 -12.29
N PHE A 123 -11.53 -20.35 -12.79
CA PHE A 123 -11.68 -20.13 -14.23
C PHE A 123 -10.33 -20.07 -14.97
N LEU A 124 -9.32 -19.41 -14.40
CA LEU A 124 -7.97 -19.39 -14.95
C LEU A 124 -7.37 -20.81 -15.00
N GLY A 125 -7.55 -21.60 -13.95
CA GLY A 125 -7.11 -23.00 -13.91
C GLY A 125 -7.78 -23.85 -14.98
N LEU A 126 -9.10 -23.72 -15.17
CA LEU A 126 -9.84 -24.40 -16.23
C LEU A 126 -9.39 -23.95 -17.63
N ALA A 127 -9.11 -22.66 -17.83
CA ALA A 127 -8.60 -22.13 -19.09
C ALA A 127 -7.20 -22.70 -19.42
N ILE A 128 -6.29 -22.74 -18.43
CA ILE A 128 -4.97 -23.34 -18.58
C ILE A 128 -5.10 -24.82 -18.96
N LEU A 129 -5.93 -25.58 -18.24
CA LEU A 129 -6.16 -27.00 -18.53
C LEU A 129 -6.69 -27.19 -19.96
N SER A 130 -7.68 -26.40 -20.37
CA SER A 130 -8.23 -26.43 -21.72
C SER A 130 -7.15 -26.16 -22.79
N PHE A 131 -6.34 -25.10 -22.60
CA PHE A 131 -5.29 -24.77 -23.55
C PHE A 131 -4.17 -25.81 -23.58
N LEU A 132 -3.81 -26.44 -22.46
CA LEU A 132 -2.84 -27.53 -22.43
C LEU A 132 -3.35 -28.76 -23.19
N LEU A 133 -4.61 -29.14 -22.99
CA LEU A 133 -5.25 -30.24 -23.72
C LEU A 133 -5.34 -29.93 -25.23
N CYS A 134 -5.67 -28.69 -25.60
CA CYS A 134 -5.71 -28.26 -27.01
C CYS A 134 -4.32 -28.12 -27.65
N SER A 135 -3.28 -27.78 -26.88
CA SER A 135 -1.89 -27.65 -27.36
C SER A 135 -1.29 -28.97 -27.82
N TRP A 136 -1.91 -30.09 -27.45
CA TRP A 136 -1.59 -31.40 -28.01
C TRP A 136 -1.85 -31.47 -29.52
N ASN A 137 -2.65 -30.55 -30.06
CA ASN A 137 -2.89 -30.40 -31.49
C ASN A 137 -1.90 -29.37 -32.10
N PRO A 138 -0.88 -29.78 -32.87
CA PRO A 138 0.20 -28.90 -33.33
C PRO A 138 -0.24 -27.81 -34.34
N LYS A 139 -1.52 -27.78 -34.72
CA LYS A 139 -2.10 -26.78 -35.61
C LYS A 139 -2.54 -25.49 -34.91
N ILE A 140 -2.63 -25.49 -33.57
CA ILE A 140 -3.16 -24.36 -32.79
C ILE A 140 -2.03 -23.72 -31.96
N ASN A 141 -1.65 -22.47 -32.28
CA ASN A 141 -0.61 -21.73 -31.56
C ASN A 141 -1.23 -20.76 -30.53
N ASN A 142 -1.49 -21.25 -29.32
CA ASN A 142 -2.04 -20.46 -28.21
C ASN A 142 -0.98 -20.10 -27.15
N THR A 143 0.32 -20.09 -27.50
CA THR A 143 1.41 -19.88 -26.54
C THR A 143 1.28 -18.58 -25.75
N ALA A 144 1.04 -17.43 -26.41
CA ALA A 144 0.92 -16.14 -25.71
C ALA A 144 -0.21 -16.16 -24.67
N ARG A 145 -1.40 -16.63 -25.07
CA ARG A 145 -2.58 -16.73 -24.20
C ARG A 145 -2.39 -17.72 -23.05
N LEU A 146 -1.74 -18.85 -23.31
CA LEU A 146 -1.42 -19.83 -22.27
C LEU A 146 -0.50 -19.21 -21.20
N HIS A 147 0.59 -18.57 -21.61
CA HIS A 147 1.51 -17.92 -20.68
C HIS A 147 0.89 -16.73 -19.96
N LEU A 148 -0.01 -15.98 -20.60
CA LEU A 148 -0.83 -14.95 -19.95
C LEU A 148 -1.64 -15.55 -18.78
N CYS A 149 -2.41 -16.61 -19.04
CA CYS A 149 -3.21 -17.27 -17.98
C CYS A 149 -2.33 -17.82 -16.86
N ILE A 150 -1.18 -18.42 -17.19
CA ILE A 150 -0.22 -18.94 -16.19
C ILE A 150 0.31 -17.81 -15.30
N CYS A 151 0.74 -16.68 -15.89
CA CYS A 151 1.27 -15.55 -15.10
C CYS A 151 0.21 -14.97 -14.16
N LEU A 152 -1.03 -14.81 -14.63
CA LEU A 152 -2.13 -14.32 -13.81
C LEU A 152 -2.51 -15.31 -12.69
N PHE A 153 -2.56 -16.61 -13.00
CA PHE A 153 -2.86 -17.64 -12.02
C PHE A 153 -1.80 -17.65 -10.90
N LEU A 154 -0.51 -17.65 -11.27
CA LEU A 154 0.58 -17.60 -10.29
C LEU A 154 0.57 -16.28 -9.51
N GLY A 155 0.30 -15.15 -10.17
CA GLY A 155 0.24 -13.84 -9.52
C GLY A 155 -0.85 -13.77 -8.45
N HIS A 156 -2.08 -14.17 -8.80
CA HIS A 156 -3.19 -14.21 -7.83
C HIS A 156 -2.96 -15.24 -6.72
N LEU A 157 -2.39 -16.41 -7.03
CA LEU A 157 -2.06 -17.42 -6.02
C LEU A 157 -0.99 -16.90 -5.05
N LEU A 158 0.06 -16.27 -5.56
CA LEU A 158 1.11 -15.67 -4.72
C LEU A 158 0.57 -14.51 -3.88
N PHE A 159 -0.36 -13.72 -4.40
CA PHE A 159 -0.99 -12.64 -3.64
C PHE A 159 -1.77 -13.21 -2.43
N LEU A 160 -2.58 -14.25 -2.64
CA LEU A 160 -3.32 -14.91 -1.55
C LEU A 160 -2.41 -15.59 -0.52
N LEU A 161 -1.33 -16.23 -0.98
CA LEU A 161 -0.39 -16.87 -0.06
C LEU A 161 0.48 -15.82 0.66
N GLY A 162 0.80 -14.71 0.00
CA GLY A 162 1.69 -13.67 0.47
C GLY A 162 1.07 -12.76 1.52
N VAL A 163 -0.22 -12.43 1.41
CA VAL A 163 -0.90 -11.60 2.41
C VAL A 163 -0.85 -12.21 3.82
N SER A 164 -0.82 -13.54 3.91
CA SER A 164 -0.72 -14.26 5.20
C SER A 164 0.70 -14.36 5.78
N ARG A 165 1.73 -13.94 5.02
CA ARG A 165 3.15 -14.15 5.36
C ARG A 165 3.92 -12.83 5.42
N THR A 166 3.39 -11.88 6.20
CA THR A 166 3.97 -10.55 6.41
C THR A 166 5.03 -10.50 7.50
N GLU A 167 5.20 -11.56 8.30
CA GLU A 167 6.11 -11.55 9.47
C GLU A 167 7.60 -11.51 9.11
N ASN A 168 7.98 -11.97 7.91
CA ASN A 168 9.38 -11.97 7.46
C ASN A 168 9.55 -10.99 6.30
N GLU A 169 10.22 -9.89 6.59
CA GLU A 169 10.47 -8.79 5.65
C GLU A 169 11.14 -9.26 4.35
N VAL A 170 12.14 -10.14 4.45
CA VAL A 170 12.84 -10.69 3.28
C VAL A 170 11.87 -11.50 2.40
N VAL A 171 10.97 -12.26 3.01
CA VAL A 171 9.96 -13.03 2.28
C VAL A 171 8.95 -12.11 1.62
N CYS A 172 8.52 -11.05 2.31
CA CYS A 172 7.63 -10.03 1.76
C CYS A 172 8.25 -9.36 0.53
N ALA A 173 9.53 -8.97 0.63
CA ALA A 173 10.29 -8.37 -0.46
C ALA A 173 10.37 -9.27 -1.71
N ILE A 174 10.68 -10.55 -1.49
CA ILE A 174 10.75 -11.54 -2.56
C ILE A 174 9.37 -11.71 -3.22
N ILE A 175 8.30 -11.81 -2.43
CA ILE A 175 6.94 -11.95 -2.95
C ILE A 175 6.54 -10.70 -3.75
N ALA A 176 6.81 -9.51 -3.24
CA ALA A 176 6.54 -8.25 -3.94
C ALA A 176 7.28 -8.19 -5.30
N GLY A 177 8.57 -8.56 -5.31
CA GLY A 177 9.35 -8.65 -6.55
C GLY A 177 8.78 -9.68 -7.54
N MET A 178 8.39 -10.87 -7.07
CA MET A 178 7.76 -11.89 -7.91
C MET A 178 6.41 -11.43 -8.47
N LEU A 179 5.57 -10.79 -7.65
CA LEU A 179 4.28 -10.25 -8.07
C LEU A 179 4.45 -9.17 -9.14
N HIS A 180 5.39 -8.23 -8.94
CA HIS A 180 5.67 -7.20 -9.93
C HIS A 180 6.12 -7.81 -11.26
N PHE A 181 7.02 -8.78 -11.23
CA PHE A 181 7.43 -9.52 -12.43
C PHE A 181 6.26 -10.22 -13.13
N LEU A 182 5.42 -10.95 -12.39
CA LEU A 182 4.32 -11.74 -12.95
C LEU A 182 3.23 -10.86 -13.57
N PHE A 183 2.84 -9.78 -12.91
CA PHE A 183 1.84 -8.86 -13.46
C PHE A 183 2.37 -8.11 -14.68
N LEU A 184 3.63 -7.66 -14.65
CA LEU A 184 4.24 -7.01 -15.81
C LEU A 184 4.37 -7.99 -16.99
N SER A 185 4.77 -9.23 -16.73
CA SER A 185 4.77 -10.30 -17.71
C SER A 185 3.39 -10.55 -18.30
N SER A 186 2.33 -10.57 -17.48
CA SER A 186 0.96 -10.69 -17.97
C SER A 186 0.58 -9.56 -18.93
N PHE A 187 0.98 -8.32 -18.63
CA PHE A 187 0.72 -7.17 -19.51
C PHE A 187 1.43 -7.32 -20.86
N VAL A 188 2.69 -7.75 -20.86
CA VAL A 188 3.44 -7.99 -22.11
C VAL A 188 2.84 -9.15 -22.91
N PHE A 189 2.43 -10.25 -22.28
CA PHE A 189 1.77 -11.35 -22.98
C PHE A 189 0.40 -10.95 -23.54
N MET A 190 -0.37 -10.11 -22.84
CA MET A 190 -1.62 -9.55 -23.36
C MET A 190 -1.39 -8.69 -24.61
N LEU A 191 -0.34 -7.85 -24.59
CA LEU A 191 0.08 -7.08 -25.76
C LEU A 191 0.50 -7.99 -26.92
N LEU A 192 1.30 -9.03 -26.65
CA LEU A 192 1.74 -10.00 -27.67
C LEU A 192 0.57 -10.78 -28.26
N GLU A 193 -0.41 -11.16 -27.45
CA GLU A 193 -1.64 -11.80 -27.93
C GLU A 193 -2.42 -10.87 -28.86
N THR A 194 -2.56 -9.60 -28.48
CA THR A 194 -3.24 -8.58 -29.29
C THR A 194 -2.51 -8.37 -30.63
N LEU A 195 -1.18 -8.30 -30.62
CA LEU A 195 -0.35 -8.21 -31.83
C LEU A 195 -0.48 -9.46 -32.70
N GLN A 196 -0.48 -10.65 -32.10
CA GLN A 196 -0.63 -11.91 -32.82
C GLN A 196 -2.00 -11.98 -33.52
N LEU A 197 -3.08 -11.58 -32.85
CA LEU A 197 -4.42 -11.52 -33.43
C LEU A 197 -4.49 -10.50 -34.57
N PHE A 198 -3.90 -9.32 -34.38
CA PHE A 198 -3.84 -8.29 -35.41
C PHE A 198 -3.11 -8.77 -36.68
N LEU A 199 -1.94 -9.40 -36.52
CA LEU A 199 -1.18 -9.97 -37.63
C LEU A 199 -1.94 -11.11 -38.33
N LEU A 200 -2.63 -11.96 -37.56
CA LEU A 200 -3.45 -13.03 -38.10
C LEU A 200 -4.60 -12.47 -38.97
N VAL A 201 -5.33 -11.47 -38.47
CA VAL A 201 -6.43 -10.83 -39.22
C VAL A 201 -5.92 -10.17 -40.49
N ARG A 202 -4.78 -9.46 -40.42
CA ARG A 202 -4.17 -8.81 -41.58
C ARG A 202 -3.69 -9.82 -42.62
N SER A 203 -3.10 -10.93 -42.19
CA SER A 203 -2.66 -12.02 -43.07
C SER A 203 -3.86 -12.69 -43.75
N LEU A 204 -4.93 -12.98 -43.02
CA LEU A 204 -6.17 -13.52 -43.59
C LEU A 204 -6.82 -12.57 -44.62
N SER A 205 -6.72 -11.26 -44.41
CA SER A 205 -7.18 -10.25 -45.39
C SER A 205 -6.30 -10.16 -46.65
N GLN A 206 -5.06 -10.63 -46.58
CA GLN A 206 -4.11 -10.54 -47.67
C GLN A 206 -3.92 -11.94 -48.25
N VAL A 207 -4.71 -12.29 -49.27
CA VAL A 207 -4.79 -13.61 -49.95
C VAL A 207 -3.41 -14.10 -50.44
N ARG A 208 -2.56 -14.58 -49.52
CA ARG A 208 -1.24 -15.10 -49.81
C ARG A 208 -1.05 -16.42 -49.06
N VAL A 209 -0.50 -17.37 -49.80
CA VAL A 209 -0.54 -18.80 -49.53
C VAL A 209 0.33 -19.16 -48.33
N ILE A 210 -0.33 -19.54 -47.23
CA ILE A 210 0.04 -20.46 -46.14
C ILE A 210 1.55 -20.77 -46.02
N GLN A 211 2.25 -20.02 -45.16
CA GLN A 211 3.50 -20.49 -44.53
C GLN A 211 3.63 -19.97 -43.10
N LYS A 212 3.25 -20.79 -42.09
CA LYS A 212 3.47 -20.54 -40.63
C LYS A 212 3.46 -19.05 -40.24
N GLU A 213 2.39 -18.33 -40.55
CA GLU A 213 2.36 -16.87 -40.37
C GLU A 213 1.94 -16.50 -38.94
N GLY A 214 2.95 -16.11 -38.15
CA GLY A 214 2.86 -15.61 -36.78
C GLY A 214 4.26 -15.45 -36.17
N LEU A 215 4.39 -14.66 -35.10
CA LEU A 215 5.64 -14.61 -34.34
C LEU A 215 5.99 -16.02 -33.85
N ARG A 216 7.24 -16.47 -34.04
CA ARG A 216 7.65 -17.79 -33.54
C ARG A 216 7.44 -17.83 -32.02
N PRO A 217 6.98 -18.96 -31.45
CA PRO A 217 6.71 -19.07 -30.02
C PRO A 217 7.93 -18.71 -29.16
N LEU A 218 9.14 -18.97 -29.65
CA LEU A 218 10.38 -18.55 -29.00
C LEU A 218 10.50 -17.02 -28.85
N TYR A 219 10.16 -16.24 -29.87
CA TYR A 219 10.20 -14.77 -29.78
C TYR A 219 9.14 -14.24 -28.83
N ILE A 220 7.94 -14.83 -28.84
CA ILE A 220 6.86 -14.48 -27.90
C ILE A 220 7.34 -14.71 -26.46
N LEU A 221 7.99 -15.84 -26.19
CA LEU A 221 8.52 -16.17 -24.87
C LEU A 221 9.64 -15.22 -24.44
N LEU A 222 10.59 -14.96 -25.34
CA LEU A 222 11.74 -14.08 -25.07
C LEU A 222 11.30 -12.65 -24.77
N ILE A 223 10.36 -12.10 -25.55
CA ILE A 223 9.85 -10.74 -25.32
C ILE A 223 8.97 -10.72 -24.07
N GLY A 224 8.09 -11.71 -23.93
CA GLY A 224 7.12 -11.84 -22.84
C GLY A 224 7.77 -11.84 -21.46
N TYR A 225 8.87 -12.57 -21.29
CA TYR A 225 9.59 -12.61 -20.01
C TYR A 225 10.81 -11.68 -19.95
N GLY A 226 11.47 -11.42 -21.08
CA GLY A 226 12.67 -10.58 -21.11
C GLY A 226 12.38 -9.12 -20.77
N ALA A 227 11.31 -8.54 -21.32
CA ALA A 227 10.96 -7.15 -21.04
C ALA A 227 10.63 -6.92 -19.54
N PRO A 228 9.81 -7.76 -18.88
CA PRO A 228 9.59 -7.66 -17.44
C PRO A 228 10.84 -7.82 -16.58
N VAL A 229 11.75 -8.76 -16.92
CA VAL A 229 13.02 -8.93 -16.18
C VAL A 229 13.84 -7.65 -16.21
N VAL A 230 13.95 -7.00 -17.38
CA VAL A 230 14.70 -5.74 -17.51
C VAL A 230 14.08 -4.65 -16.64
N VAL A 231 12.76 -4.49 -16.68
CA VAL A 231 12.06 -3.46 -15.89
C VAL A 231 12.24 -3.73 -14.39
N VAL A 232 11.98 -4.94 -13.92
CA VAL A 232 12.13 -5.30 -12.50
C VAL A 232 13.59 -5.15 -12.05
N GLY A 233 14.55 -5.55 -12.88
CA GLY A 233 15.98 -5.40 -12.58
C GLY A 233 16.41 -3.93 -12.46
N VAL A 234 15.91 -3.05 -13.34
CA VAL A 234 16.15 -1.61 -13.25
C VAL A 234 15.47 -1.02 -12.02
N SER A 235 14.22 -1.40 -11.74
CA SER A 235 13.50 -0.94 -10.54
C SER A 235 14.22 -1.33 -9.26
N ALA A 236 14.66 -2.58 -9.14
CA ALA A 236 15.42 -3.05 -7.98
C ALA A 236 16.80 -2.41 -7.86
N GLY A 237 17.45 -2.08 -8.99
CA GLY A 237 18.75 -1.43 -9.00
C GLY A 237 18.73 0.07 -8.68
N VAL A 238 17.64 0.78 -9.05
CA VAL A 238 17.49 2.22 -8.80
C VAL A 238 16.83 2.49 -7.44
N TYR A 239 15.94 1.60 -7.00
CA TYR A 239 15.15 1.76 -5.78
C TYR A 239 15.08 0.42 -5.03
N SER A 240 16.21 0.04 -4.43
CA SER A 240 16.33 -1.17 -3.59
C SER A 240 15.37 -1.14 -2.41
N ASP A 241 15.20 0.05 -1.83
CA ASP A 241 14.48 0.27 -0.57
C ASP A 241 12.95 0.13 -0.75
N GLY A 242 12.46 0.12 -1.99
CA GLY A 242 11.05 -0.12 -2.29
C GLY A 242 10.63 -1.58 -2.32
N TYR A 243 11.57 -2.51 -2.28
CA TYR A 243 11.26 -3.94 -2.16
C TYR A 243 11.50 -4.47 -0.75
N GLY A 244 12.44 -3.93 0.01
CA GLY A 244 12.57 -4.16 1.45
C GLY A 244 13.09 -2.87 2.08
N SER A 245 12.36 -2.34 3.06
CA SER A 245 12.75 -1.11 3.75
C SER A 245 13.70 -1.47 4.88
N GLU A 246 14.94 -0.96 4.82
CA GLU A 246 15.97 -1.15 5.83
C GLU A 246 15.45 -1.03 7.27
N GLU A 247 15.95 -1.95 8.10
CA GLU A 247 15.91 -1.93 9.57
C GLU A 247 15.98 -0.50 10.13
N GLN A 248 14.92 -0.08 10.85
CA GLN A 248 14.98 0.93 11.90
C GLN A 248 14.27 0.46 13.16
#